data_AF-A0A017TA33-F1
#
_entry.id   AF-A0A017TA33-F1
#
_cell.length_a   1.000
_cell.length_b   1.000
_cell.length_c   1.000
_cell.angle_alpha   90.00
_cell.angle_beta   90.00
_cell.angle_gamma   90.00
#
_symmetry.space_group_name_H-M   'P 1'
#
loop_
_entity.id
_entity.type
_entity.pdbx_description
1 polymer ?
#
loop_
_entity_poly.entity_id
_entity_poly.type
_entity_poly.pdbx_seq_one_letter_code
_entity_poly.pdbx_strand_id
1 'polypeptide(L)'
;MANVLPWEQRVRVLAALLDGNSERAVERMTEVNRGTVGRLVMTLGEGAVRLHDRMVRDLATPLIQMDEIWSYVGKKAARVTEADEAGIGESYTFVAMDTLSRLVIAWRVGTRSQETTDAFMSDVRARLVVMPQITSDGYAPYITAVGASFGPSVDYAQTVKNYRVGSYRGPDHRYEPPRDPFITKRSVFGAPDMARASTAYIERQNCSTRHTNGRLRRLCLAFSKKANHHRAAVALNYVAYNLTRVVKTLRVTPAMQAGITDHVWTVEELLAALLAEPAAEAPTAKPLAHRAPEAPARALPGGRGFLRLVGGTAPVEKNPPRHDPPPAPAPAPVPMPAPAASPAAPPVVAQTPAPAVTTPPPAKPVTLKTGRPVQLSLFPEGPDQNRPR
;
A
#
# COMPACT_ATOMS: atom_id res chain seq x y z
N MET A 1 -40.03 -13.13 -12.18
CA MET A 1 -38.74 -13.61 -11.65
C MET A 1 -37.65 -12.66 -12.08
N ALA A 2 -36.83 -12.15 -11.16
CA ALA A 2 -35.67 -11.35 -11.55
C ALA A 2 -34.70 -12.24 -12.34
N ASN A 3 -34.29 -11.81 -13.52
CA ASN A 3 -33.30 -12.52 -14.33
C ASN A 3 -31.93 -12.41 -13.64
N VAL A 4 -31.59 -13.44 -12.87
CA VAL A 4 -30.38 -13.56 -12.05
C VAL A 4 -29.32 -14.19 -12.95
N LEU A 5 -28.19 -13.48 -13.16
CA LEU A 5 -27.07 -14.03 -13.94
C LEU A 5 -26.62 -15.39 -13.38
N PRO A 6 -26.30 -16.38 -14.25
CA PRO A 6 -25.69 -17.62 -13.83
C PRO A 6 -24.44 -17.40 -12.98
N TRP A 7 -24.18 -18.30 -12.06
CA TRP A 7 -23.11 -18.19 -11.07
C TRP A 7 -21.74 -17.95 -11.70
N GLU A 8 -21.34 -18.81 -12.66
CA GLU A 8 -20.07 -18.69 -13.38
C GLU A 8 -19.91 -17.36 -14.11
N GLN A 9 -21.01 -16.79 -14.60
CA GLN A 9 -20.97 -15.50 -15.28
C GLN A 9 -20.73 -14.36 -14.28
N ARG A 10 -21.30 -14.44 -13.07
CA ARG A 10 -21.00 -13.49 -11.98
C ARG A 10 -19.54 -13.57 -11.54
N VAL A 11 -18.98 -14.78 -11.43
CA VAL A 11 -17.57 -15.00 -11.09
C VAL A 11 -16.67 -14.34 -12.14
N ARG A 12 -16.93 -14.57 -13.44
CA ARG A 12 -16.18 -13.93 -14.54
C ARG A 12 -16.29 -12.41 -14.53
N VAL A 13 -17.49 -11.87 -14.29
CA VAL A 13 -17.71 -10.43 -14.15
C VAL A 13 -16.90 -9.86 -12.97
N LEU A 14 -16.96 -10.50 -11.80
CA LEU A 14 -16.20 -10.08 -10.63
C LEU A 14 -14.69 -10.12 -10.89
N ALA A 15 -14.15 -11.22 -11.40
CA ALA A 15 -12.73 -11.35 -11.72
C ALA A 15 -12.26 -10.20 -12.64
N ALA A 16 -12.99 -9.94 -13.72
CA ALA A 16 -12.66 -8.87 -14.65
C ALA A 16 -12.67 -7.48 -13.99
N LEU A 17 -13.62 -7.21 -13.10
CA LEU A 17 -13.69 -5.95 -12.35
C LEU A 17 -12.51 -5.79 -11.38
N LEU A 18 -12.09 -6.88 -10.72
CA LEU A 18 -10.95 -6.88 -9.78
C LEU A 18 -9.60 -6.66 -10.46
N ASP A 19 -9.51 -6.95 -11.76
CA ASP A 19 -8.34 -6.63 -12.61
C ASP A 19 -8.40 -5.21 -13.22
N GLY A 20 -9.35 -4.39 -12.76
CA GLY A 20 -9.43 -2.98 -13.11
C GLY A 20 -10.03 -2.72 -14.49
N ASN A 21 -10.76 -3.67 -15.07
CA ASN A 21 -11.48 -3.46 -16.32
C ASN A 21 -12.66 -2.50 -16.14
N SER A 22 -12.92 -1.68 -17.15
CA SER A 22 -14.13 -0.83 -17.19
C SER A 22 -15.38 -1.69 -17.36
N GLU A 23 -16.54 -1.23 -16.88
CA GLU A 23 -17.82 -1.95 -17.07
C GLU A 23 -18.13 -2.24 -18.55
N ARG A 24 -17.71 -1.35 -19.47
CA ARG A 24 -17.84 -1.57 -20.92
C ARG A 24 -16.92 -2.67 -21.44
N ALA A 25 -15.71 -2.79 -20.88
CA ALA A 25 -14.81 -3.88 -21.23
C ALA A 25 -15.37 -5.20 -20.70
N VAL A 26 -15.86 -5.21 -19.46
CA VAL A 26 -16.50 -6.38 -18.86
C VAL A 26 -17.72 -6.83 -19.66
N GLU A 27 -18.57 -5.90 -20.10
CA GLU A 27 -19.70 -6.19 -20.99
C GLU A 27 -19.27 -6.93 -22.26
N ARG A 28 -18.21 -6.45 -22.94
CA ARG A 28 -17.71 -7.11 -24.15
C ARG A 28 -17.07 -8.47 -23.87
N MET A 29 -16.34 -8.63 -22.77
CA MET A 29 -15.63 -9.88 -22.45
C MET A 29 -16.55 -10.98 -21.91
N THR A 30 -17.64 -10.60 -21.26
CA THR A 30 -18.55 -11.54 -20.57
C THR A 30 -19.92 -11.65 -21.22
N GLU A 31 -20.18 -10.83 -22.24
CA GLU A 31 -21.47 -10.68 -22.94
C GLU A 31 -22.63 -10.34 -21.98
N VAL A 32 -22.31 -9.74 -20.84
CA VAL A 32 -23.29 -9.26 -19.85
C VAL A 32 -23.57 -7.79 -20.10
N ASN A 33 -24.85 -7.44 -20.27
CA ASN A 33 -25.27 -6.05 -20.40
C ASN A 33 -24.68 -5.16 -19.29
N ARG A 34 -24.12 -4.00 -19.66
CA ARG A 34 -23.47 -3.07 -18.72
C ARG A 34 -24.36 -2.65 -17.55
N GLY A 35 -25.67 -2.50 -17.75
CA GLY A 35 -26.61 -2.15 -16.68
C GLY A 35 -26.68 -3.25 -15.61
N THR A 36 -26.59 -4.52 -16.02
CA THR A 36 -26.52 -5.67 -15.12
C THR A 36 -25.18 -5.73 -14.40
N VAL A 37 -24.07 -5.46 -15.10
CA VAL A 37 -22.74 -5.33 -14.44
C VAL A 37 -22.76 -4.24 -13.38
N GLY A 38 -23.32 -3.07 -13.69
CA GLY A 38 -23.41 -1.95 -12.76
C GLY A 38 -24.24 -2.26 -11.51
N ARG A 39 -25.37 -2.96 -11.67
CA ARG A 39 -26.18 -3.43 -10.53
C ARG A 39 -25.42 -4.43 -9.67
N LEU A 40 -24.72 -5.39 -10.29
CA LEU A 40 -23.93 -6.37 -9.57
C LEU A 40 -22.81 -5.70 -8.76
N VAL A 41 -22.08 -4.73 -9.35
CA VAL A 41 -21.05 -3.95 -8.62
C VAL A 41 -21.61 -3.27 -7.38
N MET A 42 -22.83 -2.71 -7.45
CA MET A 42 -23.46 -2.07 -6.29
C MET A 42 -23.73 -3.09 -5.19
N THR A 43 -24.38 -4.21 -5.51
CA THR A 43 -24.66 -5.29 -4.55
C THR A 43 -23.38 -5.82 -3.91
N LEU A 44 -22.34 -6.06 -4.73
CA LEU A 44 -21.06 -6.58 -4.24
C LEU A 44 -20.29 -5.53 -3.43
N GLY A 45 -20.36 -4.25 -3.78
CA GLY A 45 -19.71 -3.18 -3.03
C GLY A 45 -20.35 -2.96 -1.66
N GLU A 46 -21.68 -3.07 -1.57
CA GLU A 46 -22.39 -3.05 -0.29
C GLU A 46 -22.02 -4.28 0.56
N GLY A 47 -22.02 -5.47 -0.04
CA GLY A 47 -21.52 -6.69 0.62
C GLY A 47 -20.07 -6.56 1.10
N ALA A 48 -19.21 -5.88 0.33
CA ALA A 48 -17.82 -5.65 0.69
C ALA A 48 -17.68 -4.78 1.94
N VAL A 49 -18.46 -3.69 2.03
CA VAL A 49 -18.49 -2.86 3.24
C VAL A 49 -18.89 -3.69 4.46
N ARG A 50 -19.98 -4.48 4.36
CA ARG A 50 -20.47 -5.30 5.46
C ARG A 50 -19.47 -6.38 5.88
N LEU A 51 -18.85 -7.03 4.90
CA LEU A 51 -17.86 -8.09 5.14
C LEU A 51 -16.62 -7.52 5.83
N HIS A 52 -16.14 -6.37 5.35
CA HIS A 52 -15.03 -5.64 5.97
C HIS A 52 -15.37 -5.18 7.38
N ASP A 53 -16.59 -4.66 7.57
CA ASP A 53 -17.07 -4.27 8.89
C ASP A 53 -17.06 -5.45 9.83
N ARG A 54 -17.54 -6.64 9.45
CA ARG A 54 -17.52 -7.83 10.30
C ARG A 54 -16.11 -8.35 10.60
N MET A 55 -15.27 -8.48 9.56
CA MET A 55 -13.97 -9.16 9.67
C MET A 55 -12.86 -8.29 10.26
N VAL A 56 -12.85 -7.00 9.96
CA VAL A 56 -11.74 -6.10 10.31
C VAL A 56 -12.10 -5.29 11.55
N ARG A 57 -11.99 -5.95 12.70
CA ARG A 57 -12.23 -5.39 14.04
C ARG A 57 -11.12 -5.81 14.99
N ASP A 58 -11.06 -5.14 16.14
CA ASP A 58 -10.24 -5.54 17.27
C ASP A 58 -8.75 -5.75 16.94
N LEU A 59 -8.23 -4.91 16.04
CA LEU A 59 -6.86 -5.03 15.54
C LEU A 59 -5.84 -4.52 16.55
N ALA A 60 -4.81 -5.32 16.78
CA ALA A 60 -3.61 -4.96 17.54
C ALA A 60 -2.50 -4.41 16.63
N THR A 61 -2.84 -3.41 15.81
CA THR A 61 -1.93 -2.83 14.82
C THR A 61 -1.07 -1.72 15.44
N PRO A 62 0.26 -1.88 15.57
CA PRO A 62 1.10 -0.89 16.25
C PRO A 62 1.55 0.26 15.35
N LEU A 63 1.54 0.09 14.02
CA LEU A 63 2.11 1.04 13.07
C LEU A 63 1.17 1.24 11.88
N ILE A 64 0.64 2.45 11.71
CA ILE A 64 -0.35 2.79 10.68
C ILE A 64 0.21 3.85 9.75
N GLN A 65 0.03 3.63 8.45
CA GLN A 65 0.26 4.63 7.40
C GLN A 65 -1.05 5.08 6.78
N MET A 66 -1.14 6.37 6.47
CA MET A 66 -2.31 6.99 5.87
C MET A 66 -1.92 7.91 4.71
N ASP A 67 -2.78 7.94 3.70
CA ASP A 67 -2.64 8.81 2.52
C ASP A 67 -4.01 8.92 1.82
N GLU A 68 -4.11 9.84 0.86
CA GLU A 68 -5.29 10.00 0.01
C GLU A 68 -5.00 9.82 -1.48
N ILE A 69 -5.90 9.11 -2.15
CA ILE A 69 -5.88 8.93 -3.60
C ILE A 69 -6.90 9.86 -4.25
N TRP A 70 -6.43 10.78 -5.08
CA TRP A 70 -7.30 11.59 -5.94
C TRP A 70 -7.92 10.77 -7.08
N SER A 71 -9.21 10.99 -7.32
CA SER A 71 -9.95 10.66 -8.53
C SER A 71 -11.07 11.69 -8.77
N TYR A 72 -11.99 11.39 -9.68
CA TYR A 72 -13.15 12.22 -9.96
C TYR A 72 -14.36 11.39 -10.40
N VAL A 73 -15.55 11.96 -10.23
CA VAL A 73 -16.84 11.38 -10.64
C VAL A 73 -17.49 12.29 -11.66
N GLY A 74 -17.86 11.72 -12.81
CA GLY A 74 -18.52 12.42 -13.92
C GLY A 74 -17.56 13.31 -14.71
N LYS A 75 -17.03 14.36 -14.08
CA LYS A 75 -16.13 15.36 -14.64
C LYS A 75 -15.16 15.88 -13.57
N LYS A 76 -14.08 16.53 -14.00
CA LYS A 76 -13.10 17.13 -13.08
C LYS A 76 -13.67 18.41 -12.45
N ALA A 77 -13.22 18.78 -11.25
CA ALA A 77 -13.73 19.94 -10.49
C ALA A 77 -13.84 21.23 -11.32
N ALA A 78 -12.85 21.55 -12.15
CA ALA A 78 -12.85 22.76 -12.99
C ALA A 78 -14.01 22.84 -14.01
N ARG A 79 -14.79 21.77 -14.19
CA ARG A 79 -15.96 21.72 -15.09
C ARG A 79 -17.28 21.54 -14.36
N VAL A 80 -17.25 21.46 -13.03
CA VAL A 80 -18.45 21.31 -12.20
C VAL A 80 -19.20 22.64 -12.20
N THR A 81 -20.52 22.57 -12.37
CA THR A 81 -21.42 23.72 -12.33
C THR A 81 -22.42 23.55 -11.20
N GLU A 82 -23.12 24.63 -10.82
CA GLU A 82 -24.14 24.59 -9.77
C GLU A 82 -25.33 23.67 -10.10
N ALA A 83 -25.53 23.36 -11.39
CA ALA A 83 -26.57 22.44 -11.85
C ALA A 83 -26.20 20.96 -11.67
N ASP A 84 -24.94 20.63 -11.32
CA ASP A 84 -24.51 19.26 -11.12
C ASP A 84 -24.99 18.69 -9.78
N GLU A 85 -25.32 17.39 -9.77
CA GLU A 85 -25.67 16.67 -8.55
C GLU A 85 -24.51 16.64 -7.55
N ALA A 86 -24.84 16.60 -6.25
CA ALA A 86 -23.86 16.43 -5.19
C ALA A 86 -23.03 15.15 -5.39
N GLY A 87 -21.70 15.27 -5.27
CA GLY A 87 -20.77 14.15 -5.48
C GLY A 87 -20.23 14.01 -6.90
N ILE A 88 -20.63 14.88 -7.84
CA ILE A 88 -19.91 15.11 -9.09
C ILE A 88 -18.70 16.00 -8.85
N GLY A 89 -17.60 15.73 -9.56
CA GLY A 89 -16.35 16.48 -9.40
C GLY A 89 -15.24 15.66 -8.78
N GLU A 90 -14.40 16.31 -7.98
CA GLU A 90 -13.29 15.64 -7.29
C GLU A 90 -13.78 14.68 -6.22
N SER A 91 -13.12 13.53 -6.13
CA SER A 91 -13.37 12.53 -5.10
C SER A 91 -12.04 11.98 -4.62
N TYR A 92 -11.82 12.04 -3.31
CA TYR A 92 -10.63 11.53 -2.65
C TYR A 92 -10.98 10.25 -1.90
N THR A 93 -10.11 9.26 -2.01
CA THR A 93 -10.16 8.04 -1.21
C THR A 93 -9.07 8.10 -0.15
N PHE A 94 -9.46 8.35 1.09
CA PHE A 94 -8.62 8.25 2.27
C PHE A 94 -8.43 6.77 2.61
N VAL A 95 -7.22 6.36 2.97
CA VAL A 95 -6.90 4.96 3.25
C VAL A 95 -5.96 4.87 4.44
N ALA A 96 -6.24 3.94 5.36
CA ALA A 96 -5.36 3.57 6.46
C ALA A 96 -4.88 2.14 6.26
N MET A 97 -3.58 1.91 6.44
CA MET A 97 -2.95 0.61 6.28
C MET A 97 -2.06 0.27 7.46
N ASP A 98 -2.10 -0.98 7.91
CA ASP A 98 -1.10 -1.54 8.79
C ASP A 98 0.23 -1.74 8.02
N THR A 99 1.32 -1.24 8.59
CA THR A 99 2.64 -1.40 7.99
C THR A 99 3.26 -2.78 8.18
N LEU A 100 2.77 -3.63 9.08
CA LEU A 100 3.31 -4.98 9.27
C LEU A 100 2.58 -5.97 8.38
N SER A 101 1.24 -6.01 8.49
CA SER A 101 0.41 -6.92 7.70
C SER A 101 0.07 -6.44 6.30
N ARG A 102 0.31 -5.15 5.98
CA ARG A 102 -0.17 -4.51 4.75
C ARG A 102 -1.69 -4.49 4.63
N LEU A 103 -2.41 -4.80 5.72
CA LEU A 103 -3.87 -4.81 5.76
C LEU A 103 -4.39 -3.40 5.59
N VAL A 104 -5.34 -3.21 4.68
CA VAL A 104 -6.14 -1.98 4.64
C VAL A 104 -7.13 -2.05 5.78
N ILE A 105 -6.95 -1.17 6.76
CA ILE A 105 -7.74 -1.13 8.00
C ILE A 105 -9.09 -0.47 7.73
N ALA A 106 -9.07 0.68 7.06
CA ALA A 106 -10.24 1.49 6.78
C ALA A 106 -10.02 2.33 5.53
N TRP A 107 -11.11 2.74 4.89
CA TRP A 107 -11.09 3.71 3.81
C TRP A 107 -12.33 4.60 3.85
N ARG A 108 -12.21 5.80 3.28
CA ARG A 108 -13.35 6.71 3.13
C ARG A 108 -13.27 7.43 1.80
N VAL A 109 -14.36 7.43 1.07
CA VAL A 109 -14.48 8.15 -0.20
C VAL A 109 -15.36 9.38 0.00
N GLY A 110 -14.79 10.55 -0.24
CA GLY A 110 -15.48 11.82 -0.04
C GLY A 110 -14.74 13.01 -0.67
N THR A 111 -15.10 14.21 -0.23
CA THR A 111 -14.37 15.43 -0.58
C THR A 111 -13.12 15.55 0.29
N ARG A 112 -12.14 16.33 -0.12
CA ARG A 112 -10.94 16.60 0.69
C ARG A 112 -11.27 17.68 1.74
N SER A 113 -12.05 17.29 2.74
CA SER A 113 -12.59 18.14 3.81
C SER A 113 -12.29 17.59 5.20
N GLN A 114 -12.41 18.46 6.23
CA GLN A 114 -12.31 18.06 7.63
C GLN A 114 -13.34 16.99 7.98
N GLU A 115 -14.60 17.19 7.58
CA GLU A 115 -15.70 16.24 7.85
C GLU A 115 -15.40 14.82 7.33
N THR A 116 -14.90 14.71 6.10
CA THR A 116 -14.53 13.40 5.53
C THR A 116 -13.36 12.77 6.30
N THR A 117 -12.40 13.60 6.72
CA THR A 117 -11.23 13.18 7.49
C THR A 117 -11.61 12.70 8.89
N ASP A 118 -12.54 13.40 9.56
CA ASP A 118 -13.04 13.01 10.90
C ASP A 118 -13.80 11.68 10.83
N ALA A 119 -14.69 11.53 9.83
CA ALA A 119 -15.43 10.28 9.64
C ALA A 119 -14.50 9.10 9.31
N PHE A 120 -13.43 9.35 8.53
CA PHE A 120 -12.40 8.36 8.25
C PHE A 120 -11.62 7.97 9.50
N MET A 121 -11.17 8.94 10.30
CA MET A 121 -10.40 8.67 11.52
C MET A 121 -11.22 7.98 12.60
N SER A 122 -12.51 8.29 12.69
CA SER A 122 -13.45 7.60 13.59
C SER A 122 -13.55 6.11 13.24
N ASP A 123 -13.66 5.76 11.94
CA ASP A 123 -13.68 4.36 11.49
C ASP A 123 -12.34 3.65 11.76
N VAL A 124 -11.20 4.32 11.51
CA VAL A 124 -9.88 3.79 11.88
C VAL A 124 -9.83 3.50 13.38
N ARG A 125 -10.24 4.46 14.21
CA ARG A 125 -10.24 4.34 15.67
C ARG A 125 -11.15 3.21 16.16
N ALA A 126 -12.29 3.01 15.52
CA ALA A 126 -13.26 1.98 15.88
C ALA A 126 -12.74 0.55 15.71
N ARG A 127 -11.74 0.35 14.84
CA ARG A 127 -11.20 -0.98 14.50
C ARG A 127 -9.99 -1.40 15.32
N LEU A 128 -9.45 -0.52 16.17
CA LEU A 128 -8.22 -0.76 16.92
C LEU A 128 -8.50 -1.01 18.40
N VAL A 129 -7.69 -1.88 19.00
CA VAL A 129 -7.67 -2.16 20.46
C VAL A 129 -6.34 -1.80 21.12
N VAL A 130 -5.34 -1.43 20.34
CA VAL A 130 -4.02 -0.97 20.82
C VAL A 130 -3.75 0.43 20.27
N MET A 131 -3.16 1.29 21.10
CA MET A 131 -2.74 2.63 20.69
C MET A 131 -1.62 2.52 19.62
N PRO A 132 -1.86 2.99 18.39
CA PRO A 132 -0.87 2.90 17.31
C PRO A 132 0.10 4.08 17.34
N GLN A 133 1.22 3.92 16.63
CA GLN A 133 1.91 5.05 16.02
C GLN A 133 1.34 5.27 14.60
N ILE A 134 1.00 6.52 14.28
CA ILE A 134 0.38 6.91 13.02
C ILE A 134 1.39 7.74 12.21
N THR A 135 1.44 7.53 10.89
CA THR A 135 2.16 8.40 9.96
C THR A 135 1.30 8.74 8.75
N SER A 136 1.20 10.03 8.43
CA SER A 136 0.50 10.52 7.24
C SER A 136 1.37 11.51 6.45
N ASP A 137 0.82 12.01 5.34
CA ASP A 137 1.35 13.19 4.66
C ASP A 137 1.10 14.49 5.46
N GLY A 138 1.49 15.63 4.88
CA GLY A 138 1.31 16.96 5.46
C GLY A 138 -0.09 17.55 5.34
N TYR A 139 -1.16 16.76 5.20
CA TYR A 139 -2.52 17.29 5.11
C TYR A 139 -3.04 17.75 6.48
N ALA A 140 -3.33 19.04 6.61
CA ALA A 140 -3.64 19.67 7.91
C ALA A 140 -4.85 19.05 8.64
N PRO A 141 -5.96 18.66 7.99
CA PRO A 141 -7.11 18.04 8.66
C PRO A 141 -6.81 16.74 9.42
N TYR A 142 -5.76 16.00 9.06
CA TYR A 142 -5.35 14.83 9.83
C TYR A 142 -4.97 15.18 11.26
N ILE A 143 -4.38 16.36 11.51
CA ILE A 143 -3.98 16.78 12.86
C ILE A 143 -5.18 16.84 13.78
N THR A 144 -6.23 17.54 13.36
CA THR A 144 -7.47 17.68 14.13
C THR A 144 -8.17 16.33 14.30
N ALA A 145 -8.30 15.56 13.22
CA ALA A 145 -9.03 14.29 13.22
C ALA A 145 -8.34 13.22 14.08
N VAL A 146 -7.01 13.11 14.02
CA VAL A 146 -6.20 12.21 14.85
C VAL A 146 -6.29 12.64 16.32
N GLY A 147 -6.14 13.93 16.60
CA GLY A 147 -6.26 14.48 17.95
C GLY A 147 -7.64 14.22 18.58
N ALA A 148 -8.72 14.36 17.82
CA ALA A 148 -10.07 14.07 18.29
C ALA A 148 -10.31 12.57 18.53
N SER A 149 -9.77 11.70 17.69
CA SER A 149 -10.04 10.25 17.74
C SER A 149 -9.16 9.48 18.73
N PHE A 150 -7.91 9.90 18.91
CA PHE A 150 -6.92 9.19 19.74
C PHE A 150 -6.41 10.01 20.94
N GLY A 151 -6.64 11.32 20.94
CA GLY A 151 -6.07 12.24 21.91
C GLY A 151 -4.60 12.59 21.62
N PRO A 152 -4.04 13.61 22.31
CA PRO A 152 -2.69 14.10 22.06
C PRO A 152 -1.57 13.17 22.56
N SER A 153 -1.90 12.07 23.24
CA SER A 153 -0.94 11.06 23.71
C SER A 153 -0.60 10.01 22.64
N VAL A 154 -1.26 10.05 21.48
CA VAL A 154 -0.92 9.20 20.34
C VAL A 154 0.43 9.62 19.75
N ASP A 155 1.22 8.64 19.35
CA ASP A 155 2.45 8.88 18.61
C ASP A 155 2.09 9.17 17.15
N TYR A 156 2.14 10.44 16.73
CA TYR A 156 1.73 10.83 15.38
C TYR A 156 2.77 11.73 14.72
N ALA A 157 3.22 11.32 13.53
CA ALA A 157 4.16 12.04 12.70
C ALA A 157 3.60 12.33 11.31
N GLN A 158 4.00 13.47 10.74
CA GLN A 158 3.77 13.78 9.34
C GLN A 158 5.07 13.66 8.55
N THR A 159 4.98 13.04 7.37
CA THR A 159 6.08 12.94 6.40
C THR A 159 5.75 13.83 5.21
N VAL A 160 6.38 14.99 5.14
CA VAL A 160 6.15 15.99 4.10
C VAL A 160 7.22 15.84 3.02
N LYS A 161 6.79 15.63 1.78
CA LYS A 161 7.67 15.62 0.61
C LYS A 161 7.82 17.04 0.08
N ASN A 162 9.05 17.54 0.04
CA ASN A 162 9.36 18.88 -0.42
C ASN A 162 9.51 18.85 -1.95
N TYR A 163 8.42 19.13 -2.65
CA TYR A 163 8.41 19.19 -4.12
C TYR A 163 8.88 20.53 -4.70
N ARG A 164 9.15 21.55 -3.86
CA ARG A 164 9.58 22.88 -4.29
C ARG A 164 10.77 23.35 -3.48
N VAL A 165 11.74 23.96 -4.17
CA VAL A 165 12.71 24.88 -3.59
C VAL A 165 12.42 26.25 -4.20
N GLY A 166 11.93 27.20 -3.39
CA GLY A 166 11.65 28.57 -3.86
C GLY A 166 10.43 28.75 -4.78
N SER A 167 10.28 29.98 -5.30
CA SER A 167 9.13 30.49 -6.06
C SER A 167 9.26 30.42 -7.59
N TYR A 168 10.28 29.74 -8.13
CA TYR A 168 10.66 29.88 -9.54
C TYR A 168 9.79 29.04 -10.51
N ARG A 169 9.30 29.68 -11.59
CA ARG A 169 8.44 29.12 -12.66
C ARG A 169 9.18 29.13 -14.01
N GLY A 170 10.30 28.42 -14.12
CA GLY A 170 11.03 28.26 -15.39
C GLY A 170 10.58 27.02 -16.19
N PRO A 171 10.74 27.01 -17.53
CA PRO A 171 10.36 25.89 -18.39
C PRO A 171 11.19 24.61 -18.19
N ASP A 172 12.32 24.68 -17.47
CA ASP A 172 13.34 23.62 -17.42
C ASP A 172 13.37 22.81 -16.12
N HIS A 173 12.19 22.38 -15.66
CA HIS A 173 11.97 21.47 -14.53
C HIS A 173 12.60 20.07 -14.67
N ARG A 174 13.21 19.77 -15.82
CA ARG A 174 13.77 18.44 -16.13
C ARG A 174 15.21 18.25 -15.61
N TYR A 175 15.89 19.33 -15.21
CA TYR A 175 17.29 19.30 -14.73
C TYR A 175 17.49 19.89 -13.31
N GLU A 176 16.45 19.89 -12.47
CA GLU A 176 16.62 20.33 -11.07
C GLU A 176 17.56 19.37 -10.31
N PRO A 177 18.54 19.89 -9.55
CA PRO A 177 19.39 19.07 -8.70
C PRO A 177 18.57 18.32 -7.63
N PRO A 178 19.07 17.18 -7.13
CA PRO A 178 18.40 16.44 -6.06
C PRO A 178 18.12 17.35 -4.87
N ARG A 179 16.86 17.33 -4.41
CA ARG A 179 16.34 18.22 -3.38
C ARG A 179 16.81 17.75 -2.01
N ASP A 180 17.45 18.62 -1.24
CA ASP A 180 17.96 18.31 0.09
C ASP A 180 17.30 19.19 1.18
N PRO A 181 16.56 18.62 2.16
CA PRO A 181 16.05 17.25 2.19
C PRO A 181 14.75 17.10 1.37
N PHE A 182 14.66 16.04 0.57
CA PHE A 182 13.44 15.70 -0.17
C PHE A 182 12.26 15.36 0.74
N ILE A 183 12.53 14.84 1.94
CA ILE A 183 11.53 14.44 2.93
C ILE A 183 11.84 15.13 4.26
N THR A 184 10.87 15.88 4.76
CA THR A 184 10.88 16.42 6.12
C THR A 184 9.88 15.65 6.96
N LYS A 185 10.34 15.06 8.06
CA LYS A 185 9.46 14.40 9.03
C LYS A 185 9.28 15.29 10.25
N ARG A 186 8.05 15.39 10.75
CA ARG A 186 7.70 16.20 11.91
C ARG A 186 6.85 15.39 12.88
N SER A 187 7.20 15.40 14.17
CA SER A 187 6.30 14.95 15.23
C SER A 187 5.19 15.98 15.45
N VAL A 188 3.95 15.52 15.49
CA VAL A 188 2.76 16.34 15.74
C VAL A 188 2.22 16.08 17.14
N PHE A 189 2.03 14.81 17.50
CA PHE A 189 1.62 14.38 18.84
C PHE A 189 2.54 13.28 19.35
N GLY A 190 2.63 13.17 20.68
CA GLY A 190 3.42 12.15 21.35
C GLY A 190 4.92 12.21 21.02
N ALA A 191 5.55 11.05 21.10
CA ALA A 191 6.96 10.84 20.81
C ALA A 191 7.12 9.66 19.83
N PRO A 192 6.71 9.84 18.55
CA PRO A 192 6.80 8.82 17.53
C PRO A 192 8.26 8.47 17.20
N ASP A 193 8.49 7.20 16.88
CA ASP A 193 9.75 6.75 16.30
C ASP A 193 9.87 7.27 14.86
N MET A 194 10.68 8.31 14.70
CA MET A 194 10.91 8.99 13.42
C MET A 194 11.65 8.13 12.40
N ALA A 195 12.37 7.08 12.83
CA ALA A 195 12.99 6.12 11.91
C ALA A 195 11.92 5.28 11.20
N ARG A 196 10.85 4.93 11.91
CA ARG A 196 9.71 4.16 11.40
C ARG A 196 8.64 5.01 10.72
N ALA A 197 8.61 6.32 10.98
CA ALA A 197 7.68 7.25 10.33
C ALA A 197 7.99 7.35 8.81
N SER A 198 7.19 6.69 7.99
CA SER A 198 7.29 6.68 6.53
C SER A 198 5.90 6.51 5.91
N THR A 199 5.71 6.89 4.65
CA THR A 199 4.49 6.68 3.85
C THR A 199 4.71 5.71 2.68
N ALA A 200 5.88 5.08 2.59
CA ALA A 200 6.27 4.31 1.40
C ALA A 200 5.33 3.14 1.07
N TYR A 201 4.75 2.49 2.08
CA TYR A 201 3.89 1.33 1.85
C TYR A 201 2.49 1.72 1.43
N ILE A 202 1.92 2.77 2.02
CA ILE A 202 0.62 3.28 1.57
C ILE A 202 0.73 3.87 0.17
N GLU A 203 1.83 4.54 -0.18
CA GLU A 203 2.07 5.03 -1.54
C GLU A 203 2.18 3.88 -2.56
N ARG A 204 2.87 2.79 -2.18
CA ARG A 204 2.94 1.58 -3.01
C ARG A 204 1.58 0.91 -3.16
N GLN A 205 0.77 0.89 -2.11
CA GLN A 205 -0.60 0.40 -2.20
C GLN A 205 -1.40 1.31 -3.13
N ASN A 206 -1.33 2.62 -2.99
CA ASN A 206 -2.04 3.58 -3.84
C ASN A 206 -1.69 3.38 -5.31
N CYS A 207 -0.43 3.05 -5.62
CA CYS A 207 -0.02 2.63 -6.96
C CYS A 207 -0.72 1.32 -7.39
N SER A 208 -0.68 0.28 -6.56
CA SER A 208 -1.33 -1.02 -6.83
C SER A 208 -2.84 -0.89 -7.05
N THR A 209 -3.52 -0.11 -6.20
CA THR A 209 -4.96 0.16 -6.27
C THR A 209 -5.34 0.79 -7.62
N ARG A 210 -4.48 1.64 -8.21
CA ARG A 210 -4.73 2.19 -9.56
C ARG A 210 -4.65 1.14 -10.65
N HIS A 211 -3.89 0.07 -10.48
CA HIS A 211 -3.86 -1.02 -11.45
C HIS A 211 -5.09 -1.92 -11.33
N THR A 212 -5.51 -2.25 -10.11
CA THR A 212 -6.64 -3.17 -9.84
C THR A 212 -8.01 -2.49 -9.84
N ASN A 213 -8.07 -1.16 -9.68
CA ASN A 213 -9.29 -0.39 -9.77
C ASN A 213 -9.17 0.65 -10.89
N GLY A 214 -9.75 0.33 -12.05
CA GLY A 214 -9.73 1.19 -13.23
C GLY A 214 -10.25 2.62 -12.98
N ARG A 215 -11.12 2.80 -11.99
CA ARG A 215 -11.72 4.10 -11.63
C ARG A 215 -10.77 5.06 -10.92
N LEU A 216 -9.61 4.58 -10.52
CA LEU A 216 -8.55 5.39 -9.91
C LEU A 216 -7.37 5.62 -10.88
N ARG A 217 -7.41 5.02 -12.08
CA ARG A 217 -6.39 5.25 -13.12
C ARG A 217 -6.40 6.71 -13.57
N ARG A 218 -5.22 7.31 -13.66
CA ARG A 218 -5.05 8.64 -14.25
C ARG A 218 -5.14 8.53 -15.77
N LEU A 219 -5.77 9.53 -16.41
CA LEU A 219 -5.87 9.64 -17.87
C LEU A 219 -6.46 8.39 -18.55
N CYS A 220 -7.49 7.79 -17.93
CA CYS A 220 -8.17 6.61 -18.46
C CYS A 220 -9.68 6.88 -18.62
N LEU A 221 -10.33 6.16 -19.55
CA LEU A 221 -11.77 6.26 -19.78
C LEU A 221 -12.61 5.45 -18.77
N ALA A 222 -11.98 4.72 -17.86
CA ALA A 222 -12.63 3.87 -16.86
C ALA A 222 -13.08 4.64 -15.59
N PHE A 223 -13.56 5.87 -15.71
CA PHE A 223 -13.96 6.71 -14.57
C PHE A 223 -15.41 6.48 -14.13
N SER A 224 -15.75 6.85 -12.90
CA SER A 224 -17.11 6.68 -12.36
C SER A 224 -18.03 7.81 -12.82
N LYS A 225 -19.30 7.49 -13.12
CA LYS A 225 -20.33 8.48 -13.47
C LYS A 225 -21.20 8.90 -12.30
N LYS A 226 -21.32 8.04 -11.28
CA LYS A 226 -22.08 8.28 -10.06
C LYS A 226 -21.21 7.98 -8.84
N ALA A 227 -21.39 8.75 -7.76
CA ALA A 227 -20.57 8.65 -6.56
C ALA A 227 -20.78 7.33 -5.80
N ASN A 228 -22.01 6.82 -5.72
CA ASN A 228 -22.32 5.53 -5.11
C ASN A 228 -21.60 4.36 -5.81
N HIS A 229 -21.61 4.32 -7.15
CA HIS A 229 -20.85 3.34 -7.92
C HIS A 229 -19.34 3.47 -7.70
N HIS A 230 -18.83 4.70 -7.51
CA HIS A 230 -17.41 4.91 -7.17
C HIS A 230 -17.07 4.28 -5.82
N ARG A 231 -17.87 4.55 -4.79
CA ARG A 231 -17.73 3.97 -3.44
C ARG A 231 -17.80 2.44 -3.46
N ALA A 232 -18.77 1.87 -4.16
CA ALA A 232 -18.93 0.42 -4.29
C ALA A 232 -17.69 -0.25 -4.89
N ALA A 233 -17.13 0.33 -5.96
CA ALA A 233 -15.93 -0.22 -6.59
C ALA A 233 -14.66 -0.08 -5.74
N VAL A 234 -14.54 1.01 -4.97
CA VAL A 234 -13.45 1.18 -4.00
C VAL A 234 -13.54 0.14 -2.89
N ALA A 235 -14.73 -0.05 -2.31
CA ALA A 235 -14.96 -1.05 -1.27
C ALA A 235 -14.63 -2.46 -1.76
N LEU A 236 -15.15 -2.84 -2.93
CA LEU A 236 -14.88 -4.12 -3.56
C LEU A 236 -13.37 -4.36 -3.77
N ASN A 237 -12.64 -3.33 -4.21
CA ASN A 237 -11.21 -3.44 -4.46
C ASN A 237 -10.40 -3.64 -3.17
N TYR A 238 -10.69 -2.92 -2.09
CA TYR A 238 -9.94 -3.07 -0.84
C TYR A 238 -10.21 -4.39 -0.12
N VAL A 239 -11.46 -4.86 -0.14
CA VAL A 239 -11.81 -6.17 0.41
C VAL A 239 -11.13 -7.29 -0.36
N ALA A 240 -11.19 -7.25 -1.69
CA ALA A 240 -10.47 -8.21 -2.52
C ALA A 240 -8.96 -8.14 -2.28
N TYR A 241 -8.37 -6.94 -2.18
CA TYR A 241 -6.95 -6.79 -1.86
C TYR A 241 -6.57 -7.47 -0.53
N ASN A 242 -7.39 -7.30 0.51
CA ASN A 242 -7.12 -7.90 1.82
C ASN A 242 -7.21 -9.43 1.80
N LEU A 243 -8.17 -10.01 1.07
CA LEU A 243 -8.52 -11.43 1.17
C LEU A 243 -7.93 -12.32 0.06
N THR A 244 -7.79 -11.80 -1.16
CA THR A 244 -7.43 -12.62 -2.35
C THR A 244 -6.02 -12.36 -2.86
N ARG A 245 -5.44 -11.18 -2.58
CA ARG A 245 -4.18 -10.77 -3.22
C ARG A 245 -2.97 -11.08 -2.37
N VAL A 246 -2.12 -11.99 -2.85
CA VAL A 246 -0.83 -12.27 -2.24
C VAL A 246 0.12 -11.09 -2.44
N VAL A 247 0.59 -10.51 -1.34
CA VAL A 247 1.62 -9.47 -1.39
C VAL A 247 2.98 -10.14 -1.52
N LYS A 248 3.67 -9.91 -2.63
CA LYS A 248 4.94 -10.59 -2.97
C LYS A 248 6.00 -10.59 -1.85
N THR A 249 6.10 -9.48 -1.10
CA THR A 249 7.07 -9.37 0.00
C THR A 249 6.63 -10.11 1.27
N LEU A 250 5.32 -10.30 1.48
CA LEU A 250 4.78 -11.09 2.60
C LEU A 250 4.62 -12.57 2.25
N ARG A 251 4.46 -12.89 0.95
CA ARG A 251 4.13 -14.23 0.42
C ARG A 251 2.76 -14.79 0.87
N VAL A 252 1.98 -13.98 1.59
CA VAL A 252 0.61 -14.25 2.03
C VAL A 252 -0.28 -13.04 1.71
N THR A 253 -1.60 -13.17 1.92
CA THR A 253 -2.52 -12.03 1.82
C THR A 253 -2.42 -11.15 3.06
N PRO A 254 -2.82 -9.86 2.97
CA PRO A 254 -2.84 -8.98 4.13
C PRO A 254 -3.70 -9.49 5.29
N ALA A 255 -4.87 -10.07 4.98
CA ALA A 255 -5.75 -10.65 6.00
C ALA A 255 -5.12 -11.88 6.68
N MET A 256 -4.38 -12.70 5.93
CA MET A 256 -3.62 -13.81 6.53
C MET A 256 -2.51 -13.30 7.45
N GLN A 257 -1.75 -12.30 7.01
CA GLN A 257 -0.68 -11.74 7.84
C GLN A 257 -1.21 -11.08 9.11
N ALA A 258 -2.44 -10.56 9.08
CA ALA A 258 -3.14 -9.99 10.22
C ALA A 258 -3.85 -11.05 11.10
N GLY A 259 -3.84 -12.33 10.72
CA GLY A 259 -4.52 -13.41 11.45
C GLY A 259 -6.05 -13.40 11.33
N ILE A 260 -6.60 -12.70 10.33
CA ILE A 260 -8.05 -12.59 10.09
C ILE A 260 -8.59 -13.82 9.35
N THR A 261 -7.74 -14.45 8.52
CA THR A 261 -8.06 -15.68 7.78
C THR A 261 -6.79 -16.52 7.66
N ASP A 262 -6.92 -17.80 7.35
CA ASP A 262 -5.84 -18.77 7.28
C ASP A 262 -5.48 -19.20 5.84
N HIS A 263 -6.20 -18.70 4.84
CA HIS A 263 -6.01 -19.07 3.44
C HIS A 263 -6.22 -17.89 2.48
N VAL A 264 -5.80 -18.09 1.23
CA VAL A 264 -6.04 -17.15 0.14
C VAL A 264 -7.43 -17.40 -0.41
N TRP A 265 -8.30 -16.39 -0.35
CA TRP A 265 -9.66 -16.53 -0.83
C TRP A 265 -9.70 -16.63 -2.35
N THR A 266 -10.54 -17.53 -2.86
CA THR A 266 -10.83 -17.58 -4.29
C THR A 266 -11.81 -16.47 -4.69
N VAL A 267 -11.86 -16.14 -5.99
CA VAL A 267 -12.85 -15.15 -6.48
C VAL A 267 -14.28 -15.65 -6.28
N GLU A 268 -14.49 -16.96 -6.39
CA GLU A 268 -15.80 -17.60 -6.20
C GLU A 268 -16.25 -17.56 -4.73
N GLU A 269 -15.35 -17.87 -3.81
CA GLU A 269 -15.60 -17.74 -2.37
C GLU A 269 -15.87 -16.29 -1.97
N LEU A 270 -15.07 -15.34 -2.47
CA LEU A 270 -15.31 -13.92 -2.27
C LEU A 270 -16.70 -13.52 -2.78
N LEU A 271 -17.10 -13.96 -3.98
CA LEU A 271 -18.42 -13.69 -4.53
C LEU A 271 -19.54 -14.21 -3.61
N ALA A 272 -19.41 -15.44 -3.12
CA ALA A 272 -20.38 -16.05 -2.22
C ALA A 272 -20.52 -15.27 -0.91
N ALA A 273 -19.40 -14.91 -0.28
CA ALA A 273 -19.41 -14.13 0.94
C ALA A 273 -20.06 -12.75 0.72
N LEU A 274 -19.66 -12.02 -0.33
CA LEU A 274 -20.20 -10.68 -0.61
C LEU A 274 -21.71 -10.68 -0.84
N LEU A 275 -22.25 -11.72 -1.49
CA LEU A 275 -23.69 -11.83 -1.75
C LEU A 275 -24.48 -12.29 -0.52
N ALA A 276 -23.88 -13.10 0.35
CA ALA A 276 -24.52 -13.65 1.54
C ALA A 276 -24.38 -12.76 2.78
N GLU A 277 -23.44 -11.82 2.79
CA GLU A 277 -23.11 -11.04 3.99
C GLU A 277 -24.31 -10.20 4.47
N PRO A 278 -24.84 -10.46 5.69
CA PRO A 278 -26.01 -9.77 6.21
C PRO A 278 -25.69 -8.32 6.57
N ALA A 279 -26.75 -7.50 6.73
CA ALA A 279 -26.62 -6.20 7.38
C ALA A 279 -25.99 -6.37 8.77
N ALA A 280 -24.84 -5.73 8.99
CA ALA A 280 -24.11 -5.77 10.24
C ALA A 280 -23.91 -4.35 10.78
N GLU A 281 -23.83 -4.22 12.09
CA GLU A 281 -23.47 -2.96 12.72
C GLU A 281 -22.03 -2.59 12.40
N ALA A 282 -21.78 -1.29 12.18
CA ALA A 282 -20.43 -0.78 11.98
C ALA A 282 -19.56 -1.05 13.23
N PRO A 283 -18.22 -1.14 13.09
CA PRO A 283 -17.33 -1.27 14.24
C PRO A 283 -17.52 -0.11 15.22
N THR A 284 -17.43 -0.42 16.51
CA THR A 284 -17.53 0.57 17.59
C THR A 284 -16.22 0.67 18.35
N ALA A 285 -15.87 1.89 18.77
CA ALA A 285 -14.61 2.15 19.45
C ALA A 285 -14.55 1.48 20.82
N LYS A 286 -13.60 0.54 20.98
CA LYS A 286 -13.24 -0.06 22.26
C LYS A 286 -12.11 0.72 22.94
N PRO A 287 -11.92 0.59 24.26
CA PRO A 287 -10.76 1.17 24.94
C PRO A 287 -9.44 0.71 24.29
N LEU A 288 -8.49 1.64 24.11
CA LEU A 288 -7.18 1.33 23.56
C LEU A 288 -6.22 0.96 24.68
N ALA A 289 -5.53 -0.17 24.52
CA ALA A 289 -4.38 -0.52 25.34
C ALA A 289 -3.18 0.33 24.93
N HIS A 290 -2.55 1.01 25.89
CA HIS A 290 -1.30 1.74 25.65
C HIS A 290 -0.11 0.79 25.75
N ARG A 291 0.74 0.77 24.73
CA ARG A 291 1.99 -0.01 24.78
C ARG A 291 2.97 0.60 25.77
N ALA A 292 3.56 -0.23 26.61
CA ALA A 292 4.65 0.18 27.48
C ALA A 292 5.83 0.67 26.62
N PRO A 293 6.37 1.88 26.86
CA PRO A 293 7.50 2.39 26.12
C PRO A 293 8.76 1.58 26.40
N GLU A 294 9.58 1.41 25.37
CA GLU A 294 10.90 0.75 25.49
C GLU A 294 11.94 1.69 26.17
N ALA A 295 11.69 3.00 26.14
CA ALA A 295 12.53 4.04 26.76
C ALA A 295 12.04 4.40 28.18
N PRO A 296 12.87 5.08 29.00
CA PRO A 296 12.50 5.50 30.35
C PRO A 296 11.22 6.33 30.33
N ALA A 297 10.22 5.88 31.10
CA ALA A 297 8.94 6.53 31.15
C ALA A 297 8.24 6.33 32.50
N ARG A 298 7.32 7.25 32.80
CA ARG A 298 6.45 7.21 33.97
C ARG A 298 5.01 6.98 33.52
N ALA A 299 4.33 6.00 34.11
CA ALA A 299 2.91 5.78 33.83
C ALA A 299 2.05 6.99 34.27
N LEU A 300 1.08 7.37 33.45
CA LEU A 300 0.11 8.40 33.79
C LEU A 300 -1.03 7.83 34.63
N PRO A 301 -1.60 8.62 35.56
CA PRO A 301 -2.77 8.20 36.34
C PRO A 301 -3.94 7.75 35.45
N GLY A 302 -4.70 6.76 35.94
CA GLY A 302 -5.90 6.27 35.25
C GLY A 302 -5.61 5.51 33.94
N GLY A 303 -4.39 4.96 33.77
CA GLY A 303 -4.05 4.13 32.60
C GLY A 303 -3.99 4.89 31.28
N ARG A 304 -3.88 6.22 31.29
CA ARG A 304 -3.94 7.10 30.11
C ARG A 304 -2.64 7.16 29.28
N GLY A 305 -1.78 6.15 29.43
CA GLY A 305 -0.49 6.06 28.75
C GLY A 305 0.71 6.42 29.64
N PHE A 306 1.78 6.92 29.02
CA PHE A 306 3.08 7.10 29.65
C PHE A 306 3.68 8.46 29.31
N LEU A 307 4.27 9.14 30.30
CA LEU A 307 5.15 10.27 30.11
C LEU A 307 6.55 9.75 29.78
N ARG A 308 7.02 9.98 28.55
CA ARG A 308 8.33 9.52 28.07
C ARG A 308 9.37 10.64 28.18
N LEU A 309 10.59 10.28 28.56
CA LEU A 309 11.72 11.19 28.42
C LEU A 309 12.09 11.28 26.94
N VAL A 310 11.82 12.42 26.30
CA VAL A 310 12.33 12.69 24.95
C VAL A 310 13.74 13.20 25.12
N GLY A 311 14.74 12.43 24.65
CA GLY A 311 16.12 12.92 24.59
C GLY A 311 16.14 14.21 23.79
N GLY A 312 16.37 15.34 24.46
CA GLY A 312 16.43 16.62 23.79
C GLY A 312 17.61 16.63 22.84
N THR A 313 17.39 17.01 21.58
CA THR A 313 18.40 17.81 20.89
C THR A 313 18.66 19.02 21.80
N ALA A 314 19.87 19.14 22.33
CA ALA A 314 20.26 20.31 23.10
C ALA A 314 19.83 21.59 22.35
N PRO A 315 19.36 22.64 23.04
CA PRO A 315 19.16 23.92 22.38
C PRO A 315 20.45 24.28 21.66
N VAL A 316 20.36 24.59 20.37
CA VAL A 316 21.51 25.09 19.59
C VAL A 316 22.08 26.26 20.38
N GLU A 317 23.29 26.07 20.92
CA GLU A 317 24.00 27.06 21.68
C GLU A 317 24.20 28.27 20.76
N LYS A 318 23.57 29.40 21.08
CA LYS A 318 23.67 30.63 20.27
C LYS A 318 25.06 31.27 20.30
N ASN A 319 26.02 30.66 20.99
CA ASN A 319 27.44 30.94 20.91
C ASN A 319 28.20 29.71 21.42
N PRO A 320 28.94 28.98 20.57
CA PRO A 320 29.86 27.98 21.08
C PRO A 320 30.96 28.69 21.89
N PRO A 321 31.37 28.16 23.06
CA PRO A 321 32.56 28.66 23.74
C PRO A 321 33.77 28.50 22.81
N ARG A 322 34.61 29.54 22.73
CA ARG A 322 35.84 29.51 21.93
C ARG A 322 36.69 28.34 22.41
N HIS A 323 37.00 27.41 21.52
CA HIS A 323 37.96 26.34 21.79
C HIS A 323 39.33 26.96 22.07
N ASP A 324 39.91 26.64 23.22
CA ASP A 324 41.35 26.80 23.42
C ASP A 324 42.08 25.90 22.40
N PRO A 325 43.19 26.37 21.80
CA PRO A 325 43.94 25.57 20.84
C PRO A 325 44.49 24.30 21.52
N PRO A 326 44.52 23.17 20.79
CA PRO A 326 44.94 21.89 21.36
C PRO A 326 46.43 21.90 21.75
N PRO A 327 46.81 21.19 22.83
CA PRO A 327 48.21 21.04 23.22
C PRO A 327 49.01 20.25 22.17
N ALA A 328 50.29 20.61 22.01
CA ALA A 328 51.20 20.03 21.02
C ALA A 328 51.36 18.50 21.18
N PRO A 329 51.50 17.75 20.06
CA PRO A 329 51.60 16.29 20.11
C PRO A 329 52.91 15.81 20.73
N ALA A 330 52.82 14.76 21.56
CA ALA A 330 53.95 14.06 22.14
C ALA A 330 54.75 13.26 21.08
N PRO A 331 56.07 13.06 21.27
CA PRO A 331 56.93 12.41 20.29
C PRO A 331 56.59 10.92 20.07
N ALA A 332 56.74 10.48 18.83
CA ALA A 332 56.38 9.14 18.36
C ALA A 332 57.27 8.02 18.96
N PRO A 333 56.71 6.82 19.21
CA PRO A 333 57.49 5.67 19.68
C PRO A 333 58.25 4.98 18.53
N VAL A 334 59.42 4.43 18.88
CA VAL A 334 60.38 3.72 18.02
C VAL A 334 59.81 2.36 17.57
N PRO A 335 60.01 1.93 16.30
CA PRO A 335 59.45 0.66 15.82
C PRO A 335 60.29 -0.55 16.24
N MET A 336 59.62 -1.61 16.71
CA MET A 336 60.22 -2.94 16.92
C MET A 336 60.10 -3.82 15.64
N PRO A 337 61.01 -4.80 15.44
CA PRO A 337 61.13 -5.52 14.18
C PRO A 337 60.11 -6.67 14.06
N ALA A 338 59.65 -6.91 12.83
CA ALA A 338 58.71 -7.97 12.47
C ALA A 338 59.35 -9.37 12.49
N PRO A 339 58.64 -10.42 12.93
CA PRO A 339 59.06 -11.79 12.72
C PRO A 339 58.53 -12.40 11.41
N ALA A 340 59.31 -13.35 10.92
CA ALA A 340 59.37 -13.88 9.56
C ALA A 340 58.24 -14.85 9.15
N ALA A 341 58.04 -14.94 7.84
CA ALA A 341 57.13 -15.84 7.14
C ALA A 341 57.68 -17.27 6.99
N SER A 342 56.76 -18.26 6.89
CA SER A 342 57.00 -19.65 6.42
C SER A 342 55.66 -20.38 6.21
N PRO A 343 55.58 -21.49 5.43
CA PRO A 343 55.50 -21.48 3.98
C PRO A 343 54.22 -22.16 3.46
N ALA A 344 53.98 -22.00 2.15
CA ALA A 344 52.86 -22.58 1.40
C ALA A 344 52.91 -24.12 1.29
N ALA A 345 51.74 -24.75 1.14
CA ALA A 345 51.55 -26.17 0.85
C ALA A 345 50.57 -26.38 -0.33
N PRO A 346 50.65 -27.53 -1.04
CA PRO A 346 50.56 -27.64 -2.51
C PRO A 346 49.17 -28.03 -3.09
N PRO A 347 48.99 -28.05 -4.43
CA PRO A 347 47.70 -28.27 -5.08
C PRO A 347 47.42 -29.75 -5.36
N VAL A 348 46.14 -30.16 -5.36
CA VAL A 348 45.68 -31.51 -5.74
C VAL A 348 44.57 -31.39 -6.79
N VAL A 349 44.93 -31.50 -8.07
CA VAL A 349 44.72 -32.62 -9.02
C VAL A 349 43.27 -32.80 -9.50
N ALA A 350 43.08 -32.50 -10.78
CA ALA A 350 41.90 -32.77 -11.59
C ALA A 350 41.76 -34.25 -11.94
N GLN A 351 40.51 -34.72 -12.05
CA GLN A 351 40.17 -35.99 -12.72
C GLN A 351 39.32 -35.69 -13.96
N THR A 352 39.72 -36.26 -15.08
CA THR A 352 39.02 -36.28 -16.39
C THR A 352 38.51 -37.72 -16.67
N PRO A 353 37.66 -37.98 -17.69
CA PRO A 353 36.48 -38.83 -17.59
C PRO A 353 36.61 -40.16 -18.35
N ALA A 354 35.61 -41.04 -18.26
CA ALA A 354 35.44 -42.21 -19.12
C ALA A 354 33.96 -42.66 -19.17
N PRO A 355 33.53 -43.51 -20.13
CA PRO A 355 33.51 -43.31 -21.57
C PRO A 355 32.08 -43.40 -22.16
N ALA A 356 31.94 -43.02 -23.43
CA ALA A 356 30.69 -43.00 -24.20
C ALA A 356 30.09 -44.40 -24.44
N VAL A 357 28.77 -44.50 -24.39
CA VAL A 357 28.00 -45.65 -24.90
C VAL A 357 27.27 -45.23 -26.18
N THR A 358 27.54 -46.00 -27.23
CA THR A 358 27.08 -45.90 -28.60
C THR A 358 25.59 -46.23 -28.77
N THR A 359 24.92 -45.48 -29.64
CA THR A 359 23.53 -45.63 -30.07
C THR A 359 23.32 -46.81 -31.05
N PRO A 360 22.14 -47.46 -31.07
CA PRO A 360 21.66 -48.23 -32.22
C PRO A 360 20.90 -47.35 -33.25
N PRO A 361 20.81 -47.78 -34.53
CA PRO A 361 20.37 -46.96 -35.67
C PRO A 361 18.84 -46.74 -35.74
N PRO A 362 18.38 -45.75 -36.56
CA PRO A 362 17.01 -45.23 -36.51
C PRO A 362 15.98 -46.06 -37.29
N ALA A 363 14.75 -46.12 -36.77
CA ALA A 363 13.57 -46.50 -37.56
C ALA A 363 13.13 -45.30 -38.43
N LYS A 364 12.90 -45.52 -39.73
CA LYS A 364 12.39 -44.49 -40.67
C LYS A 364 10.90 -44.22 -40.42
N PRO A 365 10.47 -43.00 -40.07
CA PRO A 365 9.06 -42.62 -40.09
C PRO A 365 8.66 -42.04 -41.45
N VAL A 366 7.45 -42.42 -41.84
CA VAL A 366 6.72 -42.07 -43.06
C VAL A 366 6.47 -40.55 -43.14
N THR A 367 6.67 -39.98 -44.32
CA THR A 367 6.48 -38.56 -44.62
C THR A 367 4.99 -38.22 -44.78
N LEU A 368 4.40 -37.53 -43.81
CA LEU A 368 3.18 -36.75 -44.00
C LEU A 368 3.58 -35.30 -44.31
N LYS A 369 3.27 -34.82 -45.52
CA LYS A 369 3.36 -33.39 -45.86
C LYS A 369 2.27 -32.63 -45.11
N THR A 370 2.58 -32.18 -43.91
CA THR A 370 1.78 -31.19 -43.18
C THR A 370 2.59 -29.90 -43.12
N GLY A 371 2.23 -28.92 -43.95
CA GLY A 371 2.81 -27.58 -43.84
C GLY A 371 2.56 -27.04 -42.44
N ARG A 372 3.62 -26.77 -41.68
CA ARG A 372 3.51 -26.02 -40.42
C ARG A 372 3.09 -24.60 -40.76
N PRO A 373 2.14 -23.99 -40.03
CA PRO A 373 1.98 -22.55 -40.10
C PRO A 373 3.31 -21.91 -39.69
N VAL A 374 3.88 -21.10 -40.58
CA VAL A 374 5.11 -20.36 -40.30
C VAL A 374 4.73 -19.22 -39.35
N GLN A 375 5.14 -19.32 -38.10
CA GLN A 375 5.06 -18.21 -37.16
C GLN A 375 6.08 -17.15 -37.62
N LEU A 376 5.60 -16.03 -38.15
CA LEU A 376 6.43 -14.87 -38.43
C LEU A 376 7.02 -14.38 -37.09
N SER A 377 8.35 -14.44 -36.96
CA SER A 377 9.07 -13.95 -35.78
C SER A 377 8.90 -12.43 -35.68
N LEU A 378 8.08 -11.96 -34.73
CA LEU A 378 7.86 -10.53 -34.47
C LEU A 378 9.08 -9.83 -33.88
N PHE A 379 10.07 -10.58 -33.38
CA PHE A 379 11.31 -10.06 -32.82
C PHE A 379 12.48 -10.97 -33.26
N PRO A 380 13.50 -10.46 -33.97
CA PRO A 380 14.69 -11.26 -34.29
C PRO A 380 15.42 -11.62 -32.99
N GLU A 381 15.80 -12.89 -32.87
CA GLU A 381 16.43 -13.47 -31.69
C GLU A 381 17.77 -12.76 -31.39
N GLY A 382 17.77 -11.94 -30.34
CA GLY A 382 18.97 -11.51 -29.62
C GLY A 382 19.09 -12.31 -28.31
N PRO A 383 20.30 -12.48 -27.75
CA PRO A 383 20.54 -13.41 -26.65
C PRO A 383 19.66 -13.10 -25.43
N ASP A 384 19.02 -14.17 -24.97
CA ASP A 384 18.06 -14.28 -23.89
C ASP A 384 18.57 -13.67 -22.57
N GLN A 385 18.13 -12.45 -22.27
CA GLN A 385 18.09 -11.89 -20.90
C GLN A 385 16.91 -10.93 -20.73
N ASN A 386 15.69 -11.45 -20.60
CA ASN A 386 14.72 -10.93 -19.63
C ASN A 386 13.39 -11.71 -19.71
N ARG A 387 13.13 -12.55 -18.70
CA ARG A 387 11.75 -12.97 -18.40
C ARG A 387 10.99 -11.78 -17.81
N PRO A 388 9.82 -11.38 -18.36
CA PRO A 388 8.97 -10.43 -17.70
C PRO A 388 8.37 -11.07 -16.43
N ARG A 389 8.34 -10.28 -15.34
CA ARG A 389 7.82 -10.66 -14.01
C ARG A 389 6.31 -10.57 -13.91
#